data_AF-A0A395NKP3-F1
#
_entry.id   AF-A0A395NKP3-F1
#
_cell.length_a   1.000
_cell.length_b   1.000
_cell.length_c   1.000
_cell.angle_alpha   90.00
_cell.angle_beta   90.00
_cell.angle_gamma   90.00
#
_symmetry.space_group_name_H-M   'P 1'
#
loop_
_entity.id
_entity.type
_entity.pdbx_description
1 polymer ?
#
loop_
_entity_poly.entity_id
_entity_poly.type
_entity_poly.pdbx_seq_one_letter_code
_entity_poly.pdbx_strand_id
1 'polypeptide(L)'
;MSAILCLAAMHLAILYPQNTKYSHASMQLMAKTVQLFRKNLARSLTKDHCEALMVGARSADSVPGLDLAQDQLFLLSPGIIQVWFQAMPIFIDEGSVFTQIIHQNPRFHIENALLRTGEDPARFVEPFMSIWDDLRHQSRGGTTVETDVGGPTFYAWHLLFGLEVKLSCRSSISCAETSASMSGVDERKNLEHIKEIVTEVTTACSLTDVSDAPVDPSPQSARSSFENIIRRMSPLLYCASLKSTSNAAIHSSIMSLEANIEQLFYGFPILCCGPFAKLMVDGDSRALIFLCHFYRAARTLLTPERCWWACVRSRAMEELILEELKYREVDVSLNI
;
A
#
# COMPACT_ATOMS: atom_id res chain seq x y z
N MET A 1 10.17 9.91 -22.94
CA MET A 1 9.13 10.37 -23.90
C MET A 1 7.93 9.43 -23.99
N SER A 2 8.10 8.11 -24.16
CA SER A 2 6.97 7.17 -24.31
C SER A 2 5.95 7.21 -23.16
N ALA A 3 6.40 7.35 -21.91
CA ALA A 3 5.52 7.45 -20.74
C ALA A 3 4.63 8.70 -20.75
N ILE A 4 5.21 9.87 -21.11
CA ILE A 4 4.48 11.14 -21.20
C ILE A 4 3.45 11.10 -22.34
N LEU A 5 3.83 10.51 -23.48
CA LEU A 5 2.92 10.32 -24.62
C LEU A 5 1.82 9.29 -24.30
N CYS A 6 2.13 8.27 -23.49
CA CYS A 6 1.15 7.30 -23.01
C CYS A 6 0.11 7.97 -22.12
N LEU A 7 0.55 8.78 -21.16
CA LEU A 7 -0.33 9.59 -20.29
C LEU A 7 -1.19 10.55 -21.09
N ALA A 8 -0.62 11.25 -22.07
CA ALA A 8 -1.37 12.14 -22.95
C ALA A 8 -2.41 11.38 -23.79
N ALA A 9 -2.05 10.21 -24.34
CA ALA A 9 -2.95 9.36 -25.11
C ALA A 9 -4.07 8.77 -24.24
N MET A 10 -3.79 8.39 -22.99
CA MET A 10 -4.79 7.96 -22.01
C MET A 10 -5.78 9.09 -21.66
N HIS A 11 -5.27 10.29 -21.38
CA HIS A 11 -6.12 11.46 -21.14
C HIS A 11 -7.01 11.78 -22.34
N LEU A 12 -6.46 11.70 -23.56
CA LEU A 12 -7.23 11.91 -24.78
C LEU A 12 -8.24 10.80 -25.06
N ALA A 13 -7.96 9.55 -24.67
CA ALA A 13 -8.91 8.44 -24.77
C ALA A 13 -10.10 8.63 -23.82
N ILE A 14 -9.87 9.21 -22.65
CA ILE A 14 -10.93 9.56 -21.68
C ILE A 14 -11.77 10.74 -22.18
N LEU A 15 -11.12 11.77 -22.73
CA LEU A 15 -11.81 12.97 -23.25
C LEU A 15 -12.56 12.72 -24.56
N TYR A 16 -12.07 11.79 -25.39
CA TYR A 16 -12.63 11.46 -26.70
C TYR A 16 -12.82 9.95 -26.88
N PRO A 17 -13.76 9.32 -26.16
CA PRO A 17 -13.96 7.87 -26.16
C PRO A 17 -14.42 7.31 -27.52
N GLN A 18 -15.00 8.17 -28.38
CA GLN A 18 -15.40 7.82 -29.75
C GLN A 18 -14.20 7.59 -30.69
N ASN A 19 -13.01 8.06 -30.33
CA ASN A 19 -11.81 7.97 -31.16
C ASN A 19 -10.86 6.88 -30.62
N THR A 20 -11.02 5.67 -31.17
CA THR A 20 -10.24 4.48 -30.80
C THR A 20 -8.73 4.63 -31.04
N LYS A 21 -8.29 5.61 -31.83
CA LYS A 21 -6.88 5.91 -32.09
C LYS A 21 -6.11 6.21 -30.81
N TYR A 22 -6.71 6.91 -29.85
CA TYR A 22 -6.04 7.28 -28.61
C TYR A 22 -5.94 6.12 -27.62
N SER A 23 -6.95 5.26 -27.56
CA SER A 23 -6.93 4.00 -26.79
C SER A 23 -5.89 3.02 -27.34
N HIS A 24 -5.80 2.90 -28.67
CA HIS A 24 -4.78 2.05 -29.28
C HIS A 24 -3.36 2.62 -29.09
N ALA A 25 -3.21 3.94 -29.23
CA ALA A 25 -1.94 4.61 -29.00
C ALA A 25 -1.49 4.52 -27.53
N SER A 26 -2.39 4.65 -26.55
CA SER A 26 -2.05 4.47 -25.14
C SER A 26 -1.56 3.05 -24.89
N MET A 27 -2.26 2.03 -25.39
CA MET A 27 -1.88 0.62 -25.21
C MET A 27 -0.50 0.30 -25.81
N GLN A 28 -0.22 0.78 -27.03
CA GLN A 28 1.09 0.59 -27.67
C GLN A 28 2.22 1.35 -26.96
N LEU A 29 1.96 2.59 -26.54
CA LEU A 29 2.94 3.40 -25.79
C LEU A 29 3.15 2.86 -24.38
N MET A 30 2.14 2.27 -23.76
CA MET A 30 2.20 1.56 -22.48
C MET A 30 3.12 0.35 -22.60
N ALA A 31 2.88 -0.54 -23.56
CA ALA A 31 3.71 -1.71 -23.80
C ALA A 31 5.19 -1.32 -24.06
N LYS A 32 5.42 -0.29 -24.87
CA LYS A 32 6.76 0.24 -25.15
C LYS A 32 7.39 0.90 -23.92
N THR A 33 6.61 1.60 -23.10
CA THR A 33 7.08 2.20 -21.85
C THR A 33 7.49 1.12 -20.87
N VAL A 34 6.65 0.11 -20.65
CA VAL A 34 6.94 -1.05 -19.78
C VAL A 34 8.16 -1.83 -20.29
N GLN A 35 8.32 -2.02 -21.60
CA GLN A 35 9.50 -2.68 -22.17
C GLN A 35 10.78 -1.87 -21.92
N LEU A 36 10.75 -0.55 -22.17
CA LEU A 36 11.89 0.34 -21.90
C LEU A 36 12.19 0.42 -20.40
N PHE A 37 11.15 0.40 -19.57
CA PHE A 37 11.23 0.36 -18.12
C PHE A 37 11.92 -0.91 -17.64
N ARG A 38 11.50 -2.10 -18.10
CA ARG A 38 12.17 -3.38 -17.83
C ARG A 38 13.63 -3.38 -18.28
N LYS A 39 13.91 -2.81 -19.45
CA LYS A 39 15.28 -2.72 -20.00
C LYS A 39 16.18 -1.78 -19.19
N ASN A 40 15.60 -0.73 -18.60
CA ASN A 40 16.31 0.19 -17.71
C ASN A 40 16.47 -0.36 -16.29
N LEU A 41 15.49 -1.11 -15.78
CA LEU A 41 15.60 -1.86 -14.52
C LEU A 41 16.67 -2.95 -14.58
N ALA A 42 16.94 -3.51 -15.76
CA ALA A 42 18.01 -4.50 -15.97
C ALA A 42 19.43 -3.87 -16.03
N ARG A 43 19.55 -2.54 -15.93
CA ARG A 43 20.83 -1.82 -15.86
C ARG A 43 21.11 -1.41 -14.41
N SER A 44 22.38 -1.21 -14.07
CA SER A 44 22.76 -0.63 -12.77
C SER A 44 22.01 0.69 -12.55
N LEU A 45 21.22 0.75 -11.47
CA LEU A 45 20.40 1.92 -11.14
C LEU A 45 21.29 3.13 -10.91
N THR A 46 21.09 4.19 -11.70
CA THR A 46 21.69 5.51 -11.52
C THR A 46 20.60 6.51 -11.15
N LYS A 47 20.97 7.61 -10.47
CA LYS A 47 20.06 8.68 -10.00
C LYS A 47 18.92 9.02 -10.97
N ASP A 48 19.28 9.32 -12.23
CA ASP A 48 18.33 9.76 -13.27
C ASP A 48 17.31 8.67 -13.67
N HIS A 49 17.63 7.39 -13.49
CA HIS A 49 16.72 6.30 -13.81
C HIS A 49 15.71 6.04 -12.69
N CYS A 50 16.10 6.20 -11.42
CA CYS A 50 15.24 5.92 -10.26
C CYS A 50 14.01 6.85 -10.19
N GLU A 51 14.20 8.14 -10.49
CA GLU A 51 13.11 9.14 -10.43
C GLU A 51 12.03 8.89 -11.50
N ALA A 52 12.45 8.39 -12.68
CA ALA A 52 11.53 8.03 -13.76
C ALA A 52 10.71 6.76 -13.47
N LEU A 53 11.19 5.88 -12.55
CA LEU A 53 10.53 4.62 -12.22
C LEU A 53 9.28 4.81 -11.33
N MET A 54 9.30 5.82 -10.46
CA MET A 54 8.23 6.05 -9.46
C MET A 54 6.92 6.61 -10.06
N VAL A 55 6.93 7.10 -11.30
CA VAL A 55 5.80 7.80 -11.93
C VAL A 55 4.89 6.85 -12.76
N GLY A 56 5.30 5.60 -12.98
CA GLY A 56 4.76 4.74 -14.04
C GLY A 56 3.49 3.92 -13.77
N ALA A 57 2.92 3.96 -12.57
CA ALA A 57 1.84 3.03 -12.19
C ALA A 57 0.44 3.66 -12.28
N ARG A 58 -0.10 3.81 -13.50
CA ARG A 58 -1.55 4.00 -13.74
C ARG A 58 -1.97 3.45 -15.11
N SER A 59 -2.88 2.48 -15.14
CA SER A 59 -4.23 2.64 -15.73
C SER A 59 -5.05 1.36 -15.61
N ALA A 60 -6.34 1.52 -15.33
CA ALA A 60 -7.37 0.48 -15.35
C ALA A 60 -7.88 0.25 -16.78
N ASP A 61 -8.07 -1.02 -17.14
CA ASP A 61 -9.12 -1.48 -18.04
C ASP A 61 -10.00 -2.44 -17.22
N SER A 62 -11.30 -2.16 -17.14
CA SER A 62 -12.26 -2.92 -16.35
C SER A 62 -12.61 -4.24 -17.02
N VAL A 63 -12.11 -5.35 -16.48
CA VAL A 63 -12.71 -6.68 -16.71
C VAL A 63 -13.99 -6.75 -15.88
N PRO A 64 -15.13 -7.25 -16.42
CA PRO A 64 -16.34 -7.41 -15.63
C PRO A 64 -16.14 -8.56 -14.63
N GLY A 65 -15.85 -8.22 -13.38
CA GLY A 65 -15.68 -9.16 -12.27
C GLY A 65 -14.65 -8.67 -11.25
N LEU A 66 -14.79 -9.09 -9.99
CA LEU A 66 -13.78 -8.85 -8.96
C LEU A 66 -12.61 -9.84 -9.15
N ASP A 67 -11.56 -9.40 -9.82
CA ASP A 67 -10.30 -10.15 -9.93
C ASP A 67 -9.16 -9.36 -9.29
N LEU A 68 -8.91 -9.60 -8.01
CA LEU A 68 -7.82 -8.97 -7.27
C LEU A 68 -6.45 -9.46 -7.71
N ALA A 69 -6.35 -10.63 -8.36
CA ALA A 69 -5.09 -11.17 -8.85
C ALA A 69 -4.59 -10.41 -10.08
N GLN A 70 -5.50 -9.84 -10.88
CA GLN A 70 -5.16 -9.01 -12.05
C GLN A 70 -5.15 -7.50 -11.75
N ASP A 71 -5.38 -7.11 -10.50
CA ASP A 71 -5.40 -5.70 -10.13
C ASP A 71 -3.99 -5.08 -10.17
N GLN A 72 -3.79 -4.14 -11.10
CA GLN A 72 -2.49 -3.53 -11.35
C GLN A 72 -1.91 -2.77 -10.15
N LEU A 73 -2.75 -2.23 -9.26
CA LEU A 73 -2.28 -1.50 -8.09
C LEU A 73 -1.54 -2.44 -7.15
N PHE A 74 -2.06 -3.66 -6.97
CA PHE A 74 -1.44 -4.69 -6.14
C PHE A 74 -0.30 -5.41 -6.86
N LEU A 75 -0.45 -5.68 -8.17
CA LEU A 75 0.60 -6.33 -8.98
C LEU A 75 1.89 -5.51 -9.08
N LEU A 76 1.80 -4.17 -9.13
CA LEU A 76 2.97 -3.30 -9.27
C LEU A 76 3.66 -2.98 -7.93
N SER A 77 2.95 -3.14 -6.82
CA SER A 77 3.43 -2.76 -5.49
C SER A 77 4.74 -3.47 -5.06
N PRO A 78 4.94 -4.78 -5.30
CA PRO A 78 6.21 -5.45 -5.02
C PRO A 78 7.40 -4.84 -5.76
N GLY A 79 7.22 -4.45 -7.02
CA GLY A 79 8.26 -3.82 -7.82
C GLY A 79 8.64 -2.43 -7.29
N ILE A 80 7.66 -1.66 -6.83
CA ILE A 80 7.89 -0.34 -6.20
C ILE A 80 8.73 -0.50 -4.92
N ILE A 81 8.43 -1.51 -4.09
CA ILE A 81 9.19 -1.80 -2.86
C ILE A 81 10.63 -2.13 -3.21
N GLN A 82 10.85 -3.03 -4.17
CA GLN A 82 12.19 -3.41 -4.59
C GLN A 82 13.00 -2.20 -5.08
N VAL A 83 12.41 -1.35 -5.93
CA VAL A 83 13.05 -0.12 -6.42
C VAL A 83 13.36 0.81 -5.25
N TRP A 84 12.45 0.96 -4.28
CA TRP A 84 12.69 1.79 -3.10
C TRP A 84 13.90 1.31 -2.28
N PHE A 85 13.97 0.00 -1.97
CA PHE A 85 15.07 -0.57 -1.19
C PHE A 85 16.42 -0.45 -1.93
N GLN A 86 16.42 -0.53 -3.26
CA GLN A 86 17.62 -0.35 -4.07
C GLN A 86 18.02 1.13 -4.21
N ALA A 87 17.05 2.05 -4.29
CA ALA A 87 17.28 3.46 -4.54
C ALA A 87 17.59 4.27 -3.27
N MET A 88 17.02 3.92 -2.11
CA MET A 88 17.18 4.72 -0.89
C MET A 88 18.64 4.92 -0.45
N PRO A 89 19.52 3.89 -0.45
CA PRO A 89 20.92 4.11 -0.11
C PRO A 89 21.61 5.14 -1.01
N ILE A 90 21.31 5.10 -2.32
CA ILE A 90 21.82 6.05 -3.31
C ILE A 90 21.28 7.45 -3.04
N PHE A 91 19.99 7.57 -2.73
CA PHE A 91 19.37 8.86 -2.42
C PHE A 91 19.93 9.50 -1.15
N ILE A 92 20.27 8.70 -0.14
CA ILE A 92 20.91 9.18 1.09
C ILE A 92 22.32 9.66 0.81
N ASP A 93 23.11 8.89 0.06
CA ASP A 93 24.49 9.26 -0.32
C ASP A 93 24.56 10.52 -1.17
N GLU A 94 23.63 10.67 -2.10
CA GLU A 94 23.61 11.80 -3.04
C GLU A 94 22.83 13.03 -2.54
N GLY A 95 22.22 12.97 -1.35
CA GLY A 95 21.41 14.07 -0.82
C GLY A 95 20.18 14.39 -1.69
N SER A 96 19.46 13.36 -2.12
CA SER A 96 18.25 13.52 -2.95
C SER A 96 17.11 14.18 -2.17
N VAL A 97 16.24 14.91 -2.88
CA VAL A 97 15.00 15.47 -2.32
C VAL A 97 14.04 14.40 -1.78
N PHE A 98 14.16 13.17 -2.27
CA PHE A 98 13.32 12.06 -1.84
C PHE A 98 13.67 11.53 -0.44
N THR A 99 14.81 11.91 0.14
CA THR A 99 15.15 11.53 1.54
C THR A 99 14.18 12.15 2.54
N GLN A 100 13.54 13.27 2.19
CA GLN A 100 12.53 13.92 3.02
C GLN A 100 11.34 12.99 3.33
N ILE A 101 11.04 12.02 2.45
CA ILE A 101 9.95 11.07 2.67
C ILE A 101 10.19 10.17 3.89
N ILE A 102 11.45 9.97 4.28
CA ILE A 102 11.84 9.15 5.43
C ILE A 102 11.39 9.81 6.74
N HIS A 103 11.30 11.13 6.76
CA HIS A 103 10.88 11.91 7.93
C HIS A 103 9.35 12.03 8.03
N GLN A 104 8.61 11.62 7.02
CA GLN A 104 7.15 11.68 7.03
C GLN A 104 6.59 10.43 7.72
N ASN A 105 5.81 10.63 8.79
CA ASN A 105 5.08 9.55 9.46
C ASN A 105 3.59 9.89 9.53
N PRO A 106 2.86 9.74 8.41
CA PRO A 106 1.45 10.11 8.34
C PRO A 106 0.59 9.34 9.35
N ARG A 107 0.91 8.06 9.58
CA ARG A 107 0.23 7.22 10.57
C ARG A 107 0.38 7.78 11.99
N PHE A 108 1.60 8.10 12.41
CA PHE A 108 1.87 8.66 13.74
C PHE A 108 1.12 9.97 13.98
N HIS A 109 1.04 10.85 12.98
CA HIS A 109 0.28 12.10 13.09
C HIS A 109 -1.22 11.85 13.28
N ILE A 110 -1.78 10.87 12.57
CA ILE A 110 -3.19 10.47 12.72
C ILE A 110 -3.43 9.85 14.10
N GLU A 111 -2.60 8.89 14.52
CA GLU A 111 -2.70 8.23 15.82
C GLU A 111 -2.61 9.25 16.97
N ASN A 112 -1.67 10.18 16.92
CA ASN A 112 -1.56 11.23 17.93
C ASN A 112 -2.76 12.16 17.98
N ALA A 113 -3.35 12.49 16.84
CA ALA A 113 -4.54 13.32 16.81
C ALA A 113 -5.74 12.60 17.46
N LEU A 114 -5.90 11.30 17.18
CA LEU A 114 -6.92 10.46 17.80
C LEU A 114 -6.70 10.32 19.32
N LEU A 115 -5.46 10.06 19.75
CA LEU A 115 -5.12 9.97 21.17
C LEU A 115 -5.37 11.29 21.92
N ARG A 116 -5.07 12.44 21.30
CA ARG A 116 -5.36 13.78 21.86
C ARG A 116 -6.85 14.02 22.05
N THR A 117 -7.71 13.40 21.24
CA THR A 117 -9.16 13.44 21.39
C THR A 117 -9.70 12.39 22.36
N GLY A 118 -8.84 11.57 22.99
CA GLY A 118 -9.23 10.51 23.92
C GLY A 118 -9.69 9.23 23.22
N GLU A 119 -9.38 9.08 21.94
CA GLU A 119 -9.83 7.98 21.11
C GLU A 119 -8.75 6.90 20.96
N ASP A 120 -9.16 5.65 20.78
CA ASP A 120 -8.26 4.52 20.55
C ASP A 120 -7.97 4.31 19.05
N PRO A 121 -6.74 4.53 18.56
CA PRO A 121 -6.40 4.28 17.16
C PRO A 121 -6.46 2.81 16.75
N ALA A 122 -6.38 1.86 17.71
CA ALA A 122 -6.42 0.43 17.48
C ALA A 122 -7.83 -0.18 17.58
N ARG A 123 -8.87 0.65 17.70
CA ARG A 123 -10.26 0.22 17.96
C ARG A 123 -10.78 -0.85 17.00
N PHE A 124 -10.33 -0.88 15.75
CA PHE A 124 -10.79 -1.86 14.77
C PHE A 124 -9.96 -3.15 14.72
N VAL A 125 -8.82 -3.23 15.42
CA VAL A 125 -8.00 -4.45 15.45
C VAL A 125 -8.80 -5.63 15.98
N GLU A 126 -9.37 -5.51 17.18
CA GLU A 126 -10.09 -6.61 17.83
C GLU A 126 -11.32 -7.08 17.02
N PRO A 127 -12.20 -6.20 16.50
CA PRO A 127 -13.29 -6.62 15.62
C PRO A 127 -12.83 -7.43 14.40
N PHE A 128 -11.78 -7.01 13.69
CA PHE A 128 -11.29 -7.77 12.55
C PHE A 128 -10.61 -9.09 12.94
N MET A 129 -9.94 -9.14 14.09
CA MET A 129 -9.40 -10.40 14.60
C MET A 129 -10.49 -11.38 15.02
N SER A 130 -11.60 -10.89 15.56
CA SER A 130 -12.77 -11.72 15.85
C SER A 130 -13.39 -12.33 14.58
N ILE A 131 -13.43 -11.56 13.48
CA ILE A 131 -13.85 -12.05 12.15
C ILE A 131 -12.86 -13.10 11.63
N TRP A 132 -11.56 -12.87 11.83
CA TRP A 132 -10.52 -13.82 11.42
C TRP A 132 -10.68 -15.17 12.10
N ASP A 133 -10.93 -15.15 13.41
CA ASP A 133 -11.04 -16.34 14.25
C ASP A 133 -12.40 -17.07 14.06
N ASP A 134 -13.41 -16.41 13.43
CA ASP A 134 -14.70 -17.02 13.09
C ASP A 134 -14.64 -17.85 11.78
N LEU A 135 -14.94 -19.13 11.90
CA LEU A 135 -14.96 -20.10 10.79
C LEU A 135 -15.91 -19.72 9.65
N ARG A 136 -16.98 -18.96 9.94
CA ARG A 136 -17.98 -18.55 8.92
C ARG A 136 -17.39 -17.65 7.85
N HIS A 137 -16.29 -16.97 8.14
CA HIS A 137 -15.64 -16.03 7.22
C HIS A 137 -14.46 -16.67 6.47
N GLN A 138 -14.16 -17.95 6.69
CA GLN A 138 -13.04 -18.65 6.03
C GLN A 138 -13.38 -19.15 4.61
N SER A 139 -14.49 -18.69 4.02
CA SER A 139 -14.86 -19.03 2.65
C SER A 139 -13.90 -18.40 1.63
N ARG A 140 -13.53 -19.19 0.62
CA ARG A 140 -12.65 -18.78 -0.49
C ARG A 140 -13.43 -18.91 -1.79
N GLY A 141 -13.51 -17.84 -2.59
CA GLY A 141 -14.22 -17.86 -3.86
C GLY A 141 -13.26 -17.61 -5.01
N GLY A 142 -12.77 -18.68 -5.62
CA GLY A 142 -11.97 -18.59 -6.86
C GLY A 142 -10.88 -19.63 -6.97
N THR A 143 -10.80 -20.22 -8.16
CA THR A 143 -9.91 -21.29 -8.63
C THR A 143 -8.49 -21.16 -8.07
N THR A 144 -8.00 -22.19 -7.38
CA THR A 144 -6.58 -22.32 -7.01
C THR A 144 -5.73 -22.36 -8.29
N VAL A 145 -5.37 -21.19 -8.80
CA VAL A 145 -4.17 -21.07 -9.61
C VAL A 145 -3.05 -21.18 -8.59
N GLU A 146 -2.27 -22.26 -8.67
CA GLU A 146 -1.00 -22.37 -7.95
C GLU A 146 -0.07 -21.26 -8.44
N THR A 147 -0.29 -20.03 -7.98
CA THR A 147 0.67 -18.96 -8.15
C THR A 147 1.81 -19.23 -7.18
N ASP A 148 2.96 -19.51 -7.79
CA ASP A 148 4.25 -19.81 -7.18
C ASP A 148 4.46 -19.03 -5.87
N VAL A 149 4.54 -19.79 -4.77
CA VAL A 149 4.58 -19.28 -3.39
C VAL A 149 5.89 -18.52 -3.10
N GLY A 150 6.88 -18.61 -3.99
CA GLY A 150 8.15 -17.87 -3.95
C GLY A 150 8.21 -16.59 -4.78
N GLY A 151 7.07 -15.98 -5.13
CA GLY A 151 7.02 -14.84 -6.06
C GLY A 151 7.46 -13.46 -5.51
N PRO A 152 7.43 -12.40 -6.37
CA PRO A 152 7.83 -11.04 -6.02
C PRO A 152 7.15 -10.44 -4.78
N THR A 153 5.91 -10.85 -4.49
CA THR A 153 5.15 -10.43 -3.31
C THR A 153 5.78 -10.94 -2.02
N PHE A 154 6.38 -12.13 -2.01
CA PHE A 154 7.03 -12.70 -0.84
C PHE A 154 8.38 -12.02 -0.55
N TYR A 155 9.16 -11.75 -1.61
CA TYR A 155 10.39 -10.95 -1.52
C TYR A 155 10.12 -9.55 -0.95
N ALA A 156 9.12 -8.84 -1.49
CA ALA A 156 8.73 -7.53 -1.01
C ALA A 156 8.27 -7.54 0.46
N TRP A 157 7.57 -8.60 0.88
CA TRP A 157 7.18 -8.79 2.27
C TRP A 157 8.38 -8.98 3.19
N HIS A 158 9.37 -9.79 2.79
CA HIS A 158 10.60 -9.95 3.56
C HIS A 158 11.38 -8.66 3.74
N LEU A 159 11.46 -7.83 2.69
CA LEU A 159 12.08 -6.51 2.77
C LEU A 159 11.37 -5.61 3.80
N LEU A 160 10.04 -5.49 3.70
CA LEU A 160 9.26 -4.65 4.62
C LEU A 160 9.30 -5.17 6.06
N PHE A 161 9.16 -6.48 6.24
CA PHE A 161 9.20 -7.10 7.56
C PHE A 161 10.59 -7.00 8.19
N GLY A 162 11.65 -7.24 7.41
CA GLY A 162 13.03 -7.10 7.86
C GLY A 162 13.34 -5.66 8.32
N LEU A 163 12.87 -4.66 7.57
CA LEU A 163 12.98 -3.26 7.94
C LEU A 163 12.23 -2.95 9.25
N GLU A 164 10.98 -3.40 9.37
CA GLU A 164 10.16 -3.19 10.58
C GLU A 164 10.80 -3.80 11.83
N VAL A 165 11.32 -5.04 11.74
CA VAL A 165 12.00 -5.71 12.85
C VAL A 165 13.24 -4.94 13.27
N LYS A 166 14.07 -4.52 12.30
CA LYS A 166 15.34 -3.82 12.57
C LYS A 166 15.13 -2.44 13.18
N LEU A 167 14.12 -1.71 12.71
CA LEU A 167 13.74 -0.42 13.30
C LEU A 167 13.16 -0.62 14.71
N SER A 168 12.29 -1.60 14.90
CA SER A 168 11.65 -1.87 16.20
C SER A 168 12.64 -2.35 17.28
N CYS A 169 13.64 -3.17 16.92
CA CYS A 169 14.66 -3.63 17.85
C CYS A 169 15.58 -2.50 18.34
N ARG A 170 15.75 -1.44 17.55
CA ARG A 170 16.67 -0.34 17.85
C ARG A 170 16.00 0.95 18.33
N SER A 171 14.70 1.15 18.05
CA SER A 171 13.90 2.25 18.62
C SER A 171 13.77 2.17 20.15
N SER A 172 14.04 1.00 20.74
CA SER A 172 14.23 0.81 22.18
C SER A 172 15.37 1.67 22.78
N ILE A 173 16.21 2.29 21.94
CA ILE A 173 17.36 3.12 22.34
C ILE A 173 17.10 4.62 22.18
N SER A 174 16.00 5.04 21.53
CA SER A 174 15.71 6.48 21.32
C SER A 174 14.21 6.75 21.23
N CYS A 175 13.50 6.52 22.33
CA CYS A 175 12.20 7.16 22.57
C CYS A 175 12.40 8.25 23.62
N ALA A 176 12.97 9.37 23.19
CA ALA A 176 12.89 10.63 23.89
C ALA A 176 12.66 11.71 22.83
N GLU A 177 11.40 11.90 22.45
CA GLU A 177 10.98 13.07 21.70
C GLU A 177 11.38 14.32 22.46
N THR A 178 12.21 15.15 21.84
CA THR A 178 12.11 16.59 22.06
C THR A 178 11.81 17.21 20.71
N SER A 179 10.56 17.64 20.56
CA SER A 179 10.12 18.58 19.53
C SER A 179 10.84 19.92 19.72
N ALA A 180 12.10 20.01 19.28
CA ALA A 180 12.84 21.25 19.15
C ALA A 180 13.99 21.00 18.17
N SER A 181 13.92 21.62 16.99
CA SER A 181 14.90 21.62 15.89
C SER A 181 16.00 20.55 16.01
N MET A 182 15.80 19.38 15.38
CA MET A 182 16.91 18.45 15.19
C MET A 182 18.06 19.19 14.54
N SER A 183 19.24 19.18 15.17
CA SER A 183 20.42 19.75 14.55
C SER A 183 20.71 18.97 13.27
N GLY A 184 21.21 19.62 12.20
CA GLY A 184 21.51 18.92 10.93
C GLY A 184 22.52 17.78 11.07
N VAL A 185 23.24 17.70 12.20
CA VAL A 185 24.13 16.58 12.54
C VAL A 185 23.35 15.33 12.95
N ASP A 186 22.21 15.49 13.60
CA ASP A 186 21.37 14.40 14.10
C ASP A 186 20.50 13.80 12.98
N GLU A 187 20.01 14.64 12.07
CA GLU A 187 19.31 14.21 10.86
C GLU A 187 20.21 13.36 9.95
N ARG A 188 21.46 13.80 9.74
CA ARG A 188 22.42 13.04 8.93
C ARG A 188 22.74 11.68 9.52
N LYS A 189 22.88 11.59 10.84
CA LYS A 189 23.10 10.31 11.54
C LYS A 189 21.91 9.36 11.40
N ASN A 190 20.68 9.90 11.47
CA ASN A 190 19.47 9.10 11.26
C ASN A 190 19.40 8.56 9.82
N LEU A 191 19.72 9.38 8.82
CA LEU A 191 19.76 8.93 7.42
C LEU A 191 20.82 7.86 7.18
N GLU A 192 22.05 8.03 7.69
CA GLU A 192 23.08 6.99 7.61
C GLU A 192 22.63 5.69 8.30
N HIS A 193 21.97 5.80 9.44
CA HIS A 193 21.44 4.63 10.13
C HIS A 193 20.38 3.88 9.30
N ILE A 194 19.46 4.62 8.68
CA ILE A 194 18.43 4.03 7.82
C ILE A 194 19.06 3.40 6.58
N LYS A 195 20.07 4.04 5.98
CA LYS A 195 20.85 3.48 4.88
C LYS A 195 21.48 2.14 5.26
N GLU A 196 22.12 2.06 6.42
CA GLU A 196 22.72 0.81 6.92
C GLU A 196 21.67 -0.30 7.03
N ILE A 197 20.52 -0.02 7.66
CA ILE A 197 19.44 -1.01 7.81
C ILE A 197 18.91 -1.45 6.45
N VAL A 198 18.60 -0.51 5.55
CA VAL A 198 18.05 -0.82 4.22
C VAL A 198 19.05 -1.67 3.43
N THR A 199 20.35 -1.36 3.50
CA THR A 199 21.40 -2.14 2.83
C THR A 199 21.54 -3.54 3.44
N GLU A 200 21.51 -3.67 4.76
CA GLU A 200 21.56 -4.95 5.47
C GLU A 200 20.36 -5.83 5.08
N VAL A 201 19.15 -5.29 5.12
CA VAL A 201 17.92 -6.04 4.79
C VAL A 201 17.91 -6.45 3.32
N THR A 202 18.31 -5.55 2.41
CA THR A 202 18.36 -5.83 0.96
C THR A 202 19.37 -6.93 0.63
N THR A 203 20.56 -6.90 1.26
CA THR A 203 21.59 -7.93 1.06
C THR A 203 21.19 -9.27 1.64
N ALA A 204 20.60 -9.30 2.84
CA ALA A 204 20.08 -10.52 3.45
C ALA A 204 19.01 -11.21 2.59
N CYS A 205 18.06 -10.43 2.03
CA CYS A 205 17.02 -10.98 1.16
C CYS A 205 17.59 -11.50 -0.15
N SER A 206 18.60 -10.84 -0.73
CA SER A 206 19.22 -11.26 -1.99
C SER A 206 20.09 -12.52 -1.86
N LEU A 207 20.60 -12.82 -0.66
CA LEU A 207 21.38 -14.03 -0.39
C LEU A 207 20.51 -15.27 -0.12
N THR A 208 19.24 -15.07 0.23
CA THR A 208 18.31 -16.15 0.60
C THR A 208 17.70 -16.84 -0.63
N ASP A 209 17.84 -16.26 -1.83
CA ASP A 209 17.40 -16.82 -3.12
C ASP A 209 18.15 -18.12 -3.55
N VAL A 210 19.11 -18.63 -2.76
CA VAL A 210 19.95 -19.80 -3.13
C VAL A 210 19.59 -21.08 -2.34
N SER A 211 18.63 -21.07 -1.41
CA SER A 211 18.22 -22.27 -0.68
C SER A 211 16.73 -22.56 -0.83
N ASP A 212 16.43 -23.54 -1.68
CA ASP A 212 15.12 -24.17 -1.88
C ASP A 212 14.47 -24.60 -0.56
N ALA A 213 13.36 -23.94 -0.21
CA ALA A 213 12.16 -24.59 0.32
C ALA A 213 10.97 -23.61 0.17
N PRO A 214 9.84 -24.02 -0.43
CA PRO A 214 8.61 -23.25 -0.37
C PRO A 214 8.10 -23.35 1.07
N VAL A 215 8.50 -22.41 1.92
CA VAL A 215 7.87 -22.23 3.23
C VAL A 215 6.53 -21.60 2.95
N ASP A 216 5.53 -22.44 2.69
CA ASP A 216 4.14 -22.02 2.70
C ASP A 216 3.93 -21.23 4.01
N PRO A 217 3.49 -19.96 3.95
CA PRO A 217 3.42 -19.14 5.15
C PRO A 217 2.50 -19.86 6.13
N SER A 218 3.04 -20.20 7.31
CA SER A 218 2.26 -20.91 8.32
C SER A 218 0.95 -20.15 8.59
N PRO A 219 -0.13 -20.82 8.99
CA PRO A 219 -1.38 -20.14 9.34
C PRO A 219 -1.19 -19.00 10.37
N GLN A 220 -0.18 -19.12 11.24
CA GLN A 220 0.25 -18.08 12.16
C GLN A 220 0.88 -16.86 11.45
N SER A 221 1.70 -17.08 10.41
CA SER A 221 2.25 -16.01 9.58
C SER A 221 1.14 -15.21 8.87
N ALA A 222 0.11 -15.90 8.35
CA ALA A 222 -1.03 -15.24 7.72
C ALA A 222 -1.86 -14.40 8.71
N ARG A 223 -2.16 -14.95 9.90
CA ARG A 223 -2.88 -14.25 10.96
C ARG A 223 -2.12 -13.00 11.43
N SER A 224 -0.82 -13.14 11.71
CA SER A 224 0.00 -12.00 12.15
C SER A 224 0.17 -10.94 11.06
N SER A 225 0.31 -11.35 9.79
CA SER A 225 0.36 -10.42 8.66
C SER A 225 -0.95 -9.64 8.52
N PHE A 226 -2.09 -10.32 8.66
CA PHE A 226 -3.40 -9.69 8.64
C PHE A 226 -3.54 -8.68 9.79
N GLU A 227 -3.25 -9.09 11.03
CA GLU A 227 -3.30 -8.22 12.20
C GLU A 227 -2.43 -6.96 12.06
N ASN A 228 -1.21 -7.10 11.53
CA ASN A 228 -0.32 -5.95 11.29
C ASN A 228 -0.94 -4.94 10.31
N ILE A 229 -1.55 -5.42 9.22
CA ILE A 229 -2.22 -4.56 8.24
C ILE A 229 -3.43 -3.86 8.87
N ILE A 230 -4.26 -4.59 9.62
CA ILE A 230 -5.40 -3.99 10.33
C ILE A 230 -4.90 -2.93 11.30
N ARG A 231 -3.86 -3.21 12.09
CA ARG A 231 -3.31 -2.25 13.05
C ARG A 231 -2.80 -0.98 12.37
N ARG A 232 -2.19 -1.10 11.18
CA ARG A 232 -1.73 0.05 10.38
C ARG A 232 -2.89 0.89 9.82
N MET A 233 -4.00 0.25 9.46
CA MET A 233 -5.13 0.90 8.79
C MET A 233 -6.27 1.29 9.74
N SER A 234 -6.31 0.74 10.96
CA SER A 234 -7.32 1.03 12.00
C SER A 234 -7.52 2.52 12.27
N PRO A 235 -6.45 3.37 12.33
CA PRO A 235 -6.64 4.81 12.50
C PRO A 235 -7.48 5.45 11.37
N LEU A 236 -7.32 5.01 10.11
CA LEU A 236 -8.12 5.50 8.99
C LEU A 236 -9.57 5.06 9.08
N LEU A 237 -9.81 3.80 9.40
CA LEU A 237 -11.17 3.29 9.62
C LEU A 237 -11.86 4.08 10.74
N TYR A 238 -11.11 4.43 11.78
CA TYR A 238 -11.62 5.23 12.88
C TYR A 238 -11.93 6.67 12.49
N CYS A 239 -11.05 7.34 11.76
CA CYS A 239 -11.35 8.66 11.19
C CYS A 239 -12.62 8.63 10.32
N ALA A 240 -12.83 7.58 9.53
CA ALA A 240 -14.03 7.44 8.70
C ALA A 240 -15.29 7.33 9.56
N SER A 241 -15.22 6.54 10.64
CA SER A 241 -16.33 6.38 11.57
C SER A 241 -16.67 7.66 12.33
N LEU A 242 -15.66 8.39 12.79
CA LEU A 242 -15.83 9.69 13.40
C LEU A 242 -16.45 10.72 12.44
N LYS A 243 -16.06 10.71 11.16
CA LYS A 243 -16.65 11.59 10.15
C LYS A 243 -18.14 11.28 9.90
N SER A 244 -18.59 10.07 10.17
CA SER A 244 -20.01 9.72 10.13
C SER A 244 -20.79 10.25 11.35
N THR A 245 -20.11 10.64 12.43
CA THR A 245 -20.74 11.21 13.64
C THR A 245 -20.80 12.74 13.62
N SER A 246 -21.86 13.36 14.16
CA SER A 246 -22.13 14.81 14.06
C SER A 246 -21.28 15.71 14.99
N ASN A 247 -20.03 15.37 15.31
CA ASN A 247 -19.20 16.15 16.24
C ASN A 247 -18.26 17.15 15.53
N ALA A 248 -18.65 18.42 15.46
CA ALA A 248 -17.94 19.47 14.71
C ALA A 248 -16.45 19.67 15.12
N ALA A 249 -16.09 19.44 16.38
CA ALA A 249 -14.69 19.60 16.85
C ALA A 249 -13.78 18.47 16.38
N ILE A 250 -14.33 17.26 16.26
CA ILE A 250 -13.61 16.10 15.75
C ILE A 250 -13.43 16.23 14.23
N HIS A 251 -14.46 16.74 13.54
CA HIS A 251 -14.40 17.03 12.11
C HIS A 251 -13.26 17.99 11.74
N SER A 252 -13.11 19.11 12.46
CA SER A 252 -12.03 20.06 12.17
C SER A 252 -10.64 19.47 12.40
N SER A 253 -10.47 18.65 13.43
CA SER A 253 -9.23 17.91 13.70
C SER A 253 -8.88 16.96 12.55
N ILE A 254 -9.85 16.18 12.07
CA ILE A 254 -9.66 15.25 10.94
C ILE A 254 -9.34 15.99 9.64
N MET A 255 -10.01 17.12 9.36
CA MET A 255 -9.73 17.94 8.17
C MET A 255 -8.32 18.52 8.18
N SER A 256 -7.73 18.79 9.34
CA SER A 256 -6.32 19.22 9.42
C SER A 256 -5.32 18.13 9.01
N LEU A 257 -5.75 16.86 8.93
CA LEU A 257 -4.92 15.70 8.63
C LEU A 257 -5.08 15.20 7.19
N GLU A 258 -5.79 15.91 6.31
CA GLU A 258 -6.08 15.45 4.95
C GLU A 258 -4.86 14.91 4.20
N ALA A 259 -3.73 15.61 4.22
CA ALA A 259 -2.50 15.17 3.54
C ALA A 259 -1.95 13.86 4.12
N ASN A 260 -2.01 13.67 5.44
CA ASN A 260 -1.56 12.44 6.10
C ASN A 260 -2.51 11.28 5.77
N ILE A 261 -3.82 11.54 5.74
CA ILE A 261 -4.85 10.57 5.36
C ILE A 261 -4.65 10.12 3.92
N GLU A 262 -4.51 11.06 2.98
CA GLU A 262 -4.22 10.80 1.56
C GLU A 262 -2.98 9.91 1.41
N GLN A 263 -1.87 10.30 2.05
CA GLN A 263 -0.61 9.57 1.97
C GLN A 263 -0.72 8.14 2.53
N LEU A 264 -1.45 7.95 3.63
CA LEU A 264 -1.62 6.63 4.22
C LEU A 264 -2.52 5.72 3.35
N PHE A 265 -3.57 6.27 2.72
CA PHE A 265 -4.37 5.54 1.73
C PHE A 265 -3.55 5.14 0.50
N TYR A 266 -2.71 6.04 -0.01
CA TYR A 266 -1.83 5.74 -1.16
C TYR A 266 -0.69 4.78 -0.82
N GLY A 267 -0.30 4.68 0.44
CA GLY A 267 0.68 3.71 0.92
C GLY A 267 0.13 2.30 1.11
N PHE A 268 -1.20 2.12 1.25
CA PHE A 268 -1.79 0.80 1.52
C PHE A 268 -1.42 -0.31 0.52
N PRO A 269 -1.40 -0.08 -0.81
CA PRO A 269 -1.04 -1.12 -1.77
C PRO A 269 0.35 -1.72 -1.55
N ILE A 270 1.30 -0.92 -1.05
CA ILE A 270 2.66 -1.35 -0.69
C ILE A 270 2.61 -2.41 0.43
N LEU A 271 1.61 -2.34 1.31
CA LEU A 271 1.42 -3.32 2.39
C LEU A 271 0.76 -4.62 1.90
N CYS A 272 0.21 -4.64 0.69
CA CYS A 272 -0.46 -5.79 0.10
C CYS A 272 0.54 -6.77 -0.53
N CYS A 273 1.42 -7.35 0.28
CA CYS A 273 2.45 -8.30 -0.13
C CYS A 273 2.44 -9.56 0.78
N GLY A 274 3.22 -10.57 0.41
CA GLY A 274 3.38 -11.79 1.20
C GLY A 274 2.08 -12.52 1.53
N PRO A 275 1.87 -12.95 2.79
CA PRO A 275 0.68 -13.72 3.18
C PRO A 275 -0.65 -13.00 2.92
N PHE A 276 -0.69 -11.67 3.07
CA PHE A 276 -1.92 -10.92 2.81
C PHE A 276 -2.26 -10.83 1.32
N ALA A 277 -1.26 -10.68 0.45
CA ALA A 277 -1.47 -10.74 -1.00
C ALA A 277 -2.05 -12.09 -1.43
N LYS A 278 -1.60 -13.20 -0.81
CA LYS A 278 -2.17 -14.52 -1.04
C LYS A 278 -3.66 -14.55 -0.71
N LEU A 279 -4.06 -14.03 0.45
CA LEU A 279 -5.49 -13.93 0.82
C LEU A 279 -6.32 -13.14 -0.20
N MET A 280 -5.76 -12.07 -0.77
CA MET A 280 -6.44 -11.27 -1.79
C MET A 280 -6.60 -12.00 -3.12
N VAL A 281 -5.51 -12.61 -3.61
CA VAL A 281 -5.51 -13.43 -4.85
C VAL A 281 -6.47 -14.60 -4.71
N ASP A 282 -6.49 -15.20 -3.54
CA ASP A 282 -7.35 -16.31 -3.17
C ASP A 282 -8.82 -15.91 -3.05
N GLY A 283 -9.11 -14.61 -3.02
CA GLY A 283 -10.43 -14.09 -2.73
C GLY A 283 -10.94 -14.56 -1.38
N ASP A 284 -10.09 -14.55 -0.34
CA ASP A 284 -10.49 -14.91 1.02
C ASP A 284 -11.48 -13.88 1.59
N SER A 285 -12.63 -14.34 2.10
CA SER A 285 -13.68 -13.43 2.56
C SER A 285 -13.23 -12.51 3.70
N ARG A 286 -12.27 -12.91 4.55
CA ARG A 286 -11.74 -12.04 5.62
C ARG A 286 -10.99 -10.84 5.05
N ALA A 287 -10.17 -11.08 4.02
CA ALA A 287 -9.47 -10.01 3.32
C ALA A 287 -10.46 -9.11 2.56
N LEU A 288 -11.49 -9.70 1.93
CA LEU A 288 -12.54 -8.95 1.25
C LEU A 288 -13.35 -8.06 2.19
N ILE A 289 -13.73 -8.54 3.38
CA ILE A 289 -14.45 -7.72 4.38
C ILE A 289 -13.60 -6.51 4.79
N PHE A 290 -12.31 -6.73 5.08
CA PHE A 290 -11.42 -5.63 5.38
C PHE A 290 -11.26 -4.65 4.21
N LEU A 291 -11.06 -5.14 2.98
CA LEU A 291 -10.95 -4.29 1.80
C LEU A 291 -12.23 -3.49 1.54
N CYS A 292 -13.40 -4.08 1.75
CA CYS A 292 -14.69 -3.37 1.67
C CYS A 292 -14.71 -2.17 2.61
N HIS A 293 -14.32 -2.38 3.87
CA HIS A 293 -14.25 -1.33 4.89
C HIS A 293 -13.18 -0.29 4.60
N PHE A 294 -12.02 -0.71 4.09
CA PHE A 294 -10.95 0.18 3.63
C PHE A 294 -11.43 1.08 2.49
N TYR A 295 -12.07 0.53 1.46
CA TYR A 295 -12.58 1.33 0.33
C TYR A 295 -13.76 2.22 0.74
N ARG A 296 -14.61 1.77 1.65
CA ARG A 296 -15.63 2.64 2.27
C ARG A 296 -14.99 3.83 2.99
N ALA A 297 -13.97 3.58 3.81
CA ALA A 297 -13.24 4.64 4.51
C ALA A 297 -12.57 5.61 3.53
N ALA A 298 -11.95 5.10 2.46
CA ALA A 298 -11.36 5.92 1.40
C ALA A 298 -12.41 6.80 0.70
N ARG A 299 -13.59 6.25 0.41
CA ARG A 299 -14.72 7.02 -0.16
C ARG A 299 -15.22 8.12 0.77
N THR A 300 -15.22 7.88 2.09
CA THR A 300 -15.70 8.84 3.09
C THR A 300 -14.67 9.94 3.38
N LEU A 301 -13.38 9.59 3.45
CA LEU A 301 -12.32 10.48 3.90
C LEU A 301 -11.67 11.28 2.77
N LEU A 302 -11.48 10.69 1.59
CA LEU A 302 -10.79 11.35 0.48
C LEU A 302 -11.70 12.38 -0.22
N THR A 303 -11.13 13.55 -0.53
CA THR A 303 -11.85 14.63 -1.22
C THR A 303 -11.85 14.39 -2.74
N PRO A 304 -13.01 14.40 -3.42
CA PRO A 304 -13.08 14.12 -4.86
C PRO A 304 -12.29 15.08 -5.73
N GLU A 305 -12.12 16.34 -5.30
CA GLU A 305 -11.40 17.36 -6.07
C GLU A 305 -9.91 17.05 -6.22
N ARG A 306 -9.28 16.56 -5.15
CA ARG A 306 -7.85 16.23 -5.12
C ARG A 306 -7.58 14.77 -5.44
N CYS A 307 -8.48 13.89 -5.02
CA CYS A 307 -8.32 12.44 -5.03
C CYS A 307 -9.31 11.74 -5.99
N TRP A 308 -9.74 12.42 -7.06
CA TRP A 308 -10.82 11.97 -7.96
C TRP A 308 -10.72 10.49 -8.36
N TRP A 309 -9.53 10.03 -8.75
CA TRP A 309 -9.32 8.67 -9.23
C TRP A 309 -9.44 7.63 -8.11
N ALA A 310 -8.97 7.98 -6.91
CA ALA A 310 -9.03 7.12 -5.74
C ALA A 310 -10.48 7.05 -5.23
N CYS A 311 -11.23 8.15 -5.28
CA CYS A 311 -12.66 8.15 -4.96
C CYS A 311 -13.46 7.27 -5.94
N VAL A 312 -13.21 7.39 -7.25
CA VAL A 312 -13.86 6.56 -8.29
C VAL A 312 -13.54 5.08 -8.06
N ARG A 313 -12.26 4.75 -7.88
CA ARG A 313 -11.82 3.37 -7.61
C ARG A 313 -12.43 2.83 -6.32
N SER A 314 -12.43 3.60 -5.25
CA SER A 314 -12.96 3.16 -3.95
C SER A 314 -14.44 2.82 -4.04
N ARG A 315 -15.23 3.61 -4.76
CA ARG A 315 -16.65 3.32 -4.99
C ARG A 315 -16.84 2.03 -5.80
N ALA A 316 -16.13 1.87 -6.92
CA ALA A 316 -16.23 0.68 -7.75
C ALA A 316 -15.77 -0.60 -7.01
N MET A 317 -14.65 -0.53 -6.28
CA MET A 317 -14.14 -1.68 -5.52
C MET A 317 -15.05 -2.04 -4.34
N GLU A 318 -15.57 -1.04 -3.60
CA GLU A 318 -16.55 -1.30 -2.54
C GLU A 318 -17.79 -2.02 -3.10
N GLU A 319 -18.34 -1.56 -4.22
CA GLU A 319 -19.51 -2.16 -4.87
C GLU A 319 -19.24 -3.62 -5.31
N LEU A 320 -18.15 -3.87 -6.04
CA LEU A 320 -17.78 -5.21 -6.52
C LEU A 320 -17.51 -6.19 -5.37
N ILE A 321 -16.83 -5.74 -4.30
CA ILE A 321 -16.56 -6.58 -3.13
C ILE A 321 -17.86 -6.87 -2.37
N LEU A 322 -18.75 -5.89 -2.23
CA LEU A 322 -20.05 -6.10 -1.59
C LEU A 322 -20.93 -7.08 -2.37
N GLU A 323 -20.92 -7.02 -3.70
CA GLU A 323 -21.63 -8.00 -4.54
C GLU A 323 -21.08 -9.41 -4.34
N GLU A 324 -19.75 -9.56 -4.32
CA GLU A 324 -19.09 -10.85 -4.08
C GLU A 324 -19.38 -11.41 -2.67
N LEU A 325 -19.31 -10.57 -1.63
CA LEU A 325 -19.61 -10.99 -0.25
C LEU A 325 -21.09 -11.36 -0.07
N LYS A 326 -22.00 -10.64 -0.74
CA LYS A 326 -23.44 -10.97 -0.75
C LYS A 326 -23.70 -12.29 -1.46
N TYR A 327 -23.04 -12.54 -2.59
CA TYR A 327 -23.14 -13.82 -3.30
C TYR A 327 -22.71 -15.00 -2.42
N ARG A 328 -21.78 -14.78 -1.49
CA ARG A 328 -21.28 -15.78 -0.54
C ARG A 328 -22.05 -15.85 0.79
N GLU A 329 -23.11 -15.05 0.94
CA GLU A 329 -23.89 -14.94 2.18
C GLU A 329 -23.05 -14.57 3.42
N VAL A 330 -21.96 -13.81 3.21
CA VAL A 330 -21.06 -13.37 4.28
C VAL A 330 -21.51 -12.01 4.80
N ASP A 331 -21.67 -11.90 6.12
CA ASP A 331 -22.00 -10.63 6.76
C ASP A 331 -20.81 -9.67 6.77
N VAL A 332 -21.06 -8.42 6.41
CA VAL A 332 -20.04 -7.34 6.30
C VAL A 332 -20.19 -6.34 7.45
N SER A 333 -21.12 -6.58 8.37
CA SER A 333 -21.54 -5.64 9.43
C SER A 333 -20.44 -5.36 10.45
N LEU A 334 -19.65 -4.32 10.18
CA LEU A 334 -18.94 -3.54 11.19
C LEU A 334 -19.48 -2.11 11.09
N ASN A 335 -19.85 -1.52 12.23
CA ASN A 335 -20.19 -0.09 12.29
C ASN A 335 -18.90 0.71 12.11
N ILE A 336 -18.59 1.03 10.85
CA ILE A 336 -17.60 2.03 10.45
C ILE A 336 -18.35 3.25 9.96
#